data_AF-A0A401G3X1-F1
#
_entry.id   AF-A0A401G3X1-F1
#
_cell.length_a   1.000
_cell.length_b   1.000
_cell.length_c   1.000
_cell.angle_alpha   90.00
_cell.angle_beta   90.00
_cell.angle_gamma   90.00
#
_symmetry.space_group_name_H-M   'P 1'
#
loop_
_entity.id
_entity.type
_entity.pdbx_description
1 polymer ?
#
loop_
_entity_poly.entity_id
_entity_poly.type
_entity_poly.pdbx_seq_one_letter_code
_entity_poly.pdbx_strand_id
1 'polypeptide(L)'
;MKIYISADIEGIGCVVRGEHASTSGRDYDTARRLMTQEVNAAIRGAFDAGAREVTVCDAHNTGPNLLPESLDKRAVLVMGGSRRGY
;
A
#
# COMPACT_ATOMS: atom_id res chain seq x y z
N MET A 1 -12.79 -16.61 -4.42
CA MET A 1 -11.49 -16.58 -3.73
C MET A 1 -11.35 -15.25 -3.03
N LYS A 2 -10.76 -15.23 -1.84
CA LYS A 2 -10.43 -14.01 -1.09
C LYS A 2 -8.91 -13.82 -1.13
N ILE A 3 -8.46 -12.61 -1.42
CA ILE A 3 -7.04 -12.27 -1.52
C ILE A 3 -6.70 -11.24 -0.45
N TYR A 4 -5.55 -11.43 0.19
CA TYR A 4 -4.97 -10.48 1.12
C TYR A 4 -3.63 -10.00 0.56
N ILE A 5 -3.47 -8.69 0.44
CA ILE A 5 -2.25 -8.03 -0.02
C ILE A 5 -1.66 -7.29 1.17
N SER A 6 -0.43 -7.64 1.56
CA SER A 6 0.37 -6.85 2.49
C SER A 6 1.32 -5.98 1.67
N ALA A 7 1.24 -4.66 1.81
CA ALA A 7 2.03 -3.73 1.01
C ALA A 7 3.03 -2.99 1.90
N ASP A 8 4.31 -3.00 1.50
CA ASP A 8 5.41 -2.31 2.18
C ASP A 8 6.16 -1.43 1.18
N ILE A 9 6.62 -0.24 1.59
CA ILE A 9 7.05 0.80 0.65
C ILE A 9 8.48 0.57 0.13
N GLU A 10 9.34 -0.09 0.91
CA GLU A 10 10.75 -0.31 0.60
C GLU A 10 10.95 -1.14 -0.67
N GLY A 11 9.97 -1.98 -1.03
CA GLY A 11 10.02 -2.86 -2.20
C GLY A 11 9.38 -2.28 -3.46
N ILE A 12 8.77 -1.10 -3.39
CA ILE A 12 8.04 -0.50 -4.51
C ILE A 12 9.00 -0.04 -5.62
N GLY A 13 8.54 -0.13 -6.88
CA GLY A 13 9.29 0.37 -8.01
C GLY A 13 9.79 1.80 -7.81
N CYS A 14 11.06 2.03 -8.13
CA CYS A 14 11.77 3.32 -7.97
C CYS A 14 12.02 3.77 -6.51
N VAL A 15 11.67 2.97 -5.50
CA VAL A 15 12.13 3.18 -4.12
C VAL A 15 13.53 2.61 -3.97
N VAL A 16 14.54 3.48 -3.94
CA VAL A 16 15.96 3.08 -3.99
C VAL A 16 16.77 3.53 -2.78
N ARG A 17 16.18 4.29 -1.86
CA ARG A 17 16.85 4.90 -0.70
C ARG A 17 15.84 5.20 0.40
N GLY A 18 16.33 5.30 1.64
CA GLY A 18 15.48 5.50 2.82
C GLY A 18 14.62 6.76 2.79
N GLU A 19 15.01 7.81 2.05
CA GLU A 19 14.22 9.03 1.91
C GLU A 19 12.89 8.84 1.16
N HIS A 20 12.74 7.74 0.42
CA HIS A 20 11.46 7.35 -0.18
C HIS A 20 10.56 6.63 0.82
N ALA A 21 11.12 6.04 1.88
CA ALA A 21 10.42 5.20 2.85
C ALA A 21 10.30 5.88 4.24
N SER A 22 10.55 7.18 4.31
CA SER A 22 10.54 7.93 5.56
C SER A 22 9.58 9.10 5.47
N THR A 23 8.73 9.29 6.48
CA THR A 23 7.73 10.37 6.51
C THR A 23 8.33 11.78 6.47
N SER A 24 9.60 11.93 6.85
CA SER A 24 10.36 13.19 6.75
C SER A 24 11.20 13.29 5.47
N GLY A 25 11.21 12.25 4.65
CA GLY A 25 11.98 12.18 3.42
C GLY A 25 11.37 13.01 2.30
N ARG A 26 12.22 13.68 1.51
CA ARG A 26 11.79 14.58 0.44
C ARG A 26 11.00 13.89 -0.68
N ASP A 27 11.26 12.60 -0.89
CA ASP A 27 10.66 11.83 -1.98
C ASP A 27 9.54 10.90 -1.51
N TYR A 28 9.16 10.99 -0.24
CA TYR A 28 8.18 10.11 0.39
C TYR A 28 6.80 10.21 -0.28
N ASP A 29 6.34 11.42 -0.59
CA ASP A 29 5.04 11.61 -1.26
C ASP A 29 5.01 10.98 -2.67
N THR A 30 6.13 11.07 -3.41
CA THR A 30 6.29 10.37 -4.69
C THR A 30 6.22 8.86 -4.50
N ALA A 31 6.93 8.33 -3.51
CA ALA A 31 6.92 6.90 -3.21
C ALA A 31 5.53 6.38 -2.82
N ARG A 32 4.76 7.13 -2.02
CA ARG A 32 3.37 6.79 -1.66
C ARG A 32 2.45 6.69 -2.88
N ARG A 33 2.62 7.61 -3.85
CA ARG A 33 1.88 7.56 -5.12
C ARG A 33 2.24 6.33 -5.93
N LEU A 34 3.52 6.01 -6.05
CA LEU A 34 4.00 4.80 -6.74
C LEU A 34 3.49 3.53 -6.06
N MET A 35 3.59 3.46 -4.73
CA MET A 35 3.08 2.37 -3.91
C MET A 35 1.58 2.13 -4.16
N THR A 36 0.79 3.20 -4.16
CA THR A 36 -0.66 3.11 -4.41
C THR A 36 -0.94 2.61 -5.84
N GLN A 37 -0.17 3.05 -6.83
CA GLN A 37 -0.31 2.60 -8.22
C GLN A 37 0.04 1.11 -8.40
N GLU A 38 1.11 0.66 -7.75
CA GLU A 38 1.57 -0.73 -7.81
C GLU A 38 0.61 -1.67 -7.10
N VAL A 39 0.11 -1.27 -5.92
CA VAL A 39 -0.96 -1.99 -5.21
C VAL A 39 -2.24 -2.04 -6.05
N ASN A 40 -2.62 -0.95 -6.71
CA ASN A 40 -3.76 -0.96 -7.64
C ASN A 40 -3.56 -1.92 -8.81
N ALA A 41 -2.33 -2.09 -9.31
CA ALA A 41 -2.04 -3.08 -10.34
C ALA A 41 -2.24 -4.51 -9.81
N ALA A 42 -1.78 -4.80 -8.59
CA ALA A 42 -2.00 -6.08 -7.94
C ALA A 42 -3.50 -6.37 -7.68
N ILE A 43 -4.26 -5.36 -7.22
CA ILE A 43 -5.72 -5.46 -7.01
C ILE A 43 -6.42 -5.80 -8.33
N ARG A 44 -6.11 -5.08 -9.42
CA ARG A 44 -6.70 -5.34 -10.74
C ARG A 44 -6.39 -6.76 -11.20
N GLY A 45 -5.13 -7.18 -11.14
CA GLY A 45 -4.73 -8.54 -11.51
C GLY A 45 -5.45 -9.62 -10.69
N ALA A 46 -5.65 -9.39 -9.38
CA ALA A 46 -6.42 -10.30 -8.54
C ALA A 46 -7.89 -10.43 -8.98
N PHE A 47 -8.57 -9.31 -9.28
CA PHE A 47 -9.94 -9.34 -9.78
C PHE A 47 -10.05 -9.96 -11.17
N ASP A 48 -9.11 -9.65 -12.08
CA ASP A 48 -9.06 -10.23 -13.42
C ASP A 48 -8.86 -11.76 -13.36
N ALA A 49 -8.18 -12.26 -12.33
CA ALA A 49 -8.02 -13.68 -12.03
C ALA A 49 -9.22 -14.31 -11.27
N GLY A 50 -10.31 -13.59 -11.06
CA GLY A 50 -11.53 -14.11 -10.42
C GLY A 50 -11.56 -14.02 -8.89
N ALA A 51 -10.73 -13.17 -8.27
CA ALA A 51 -10.93 -12.80 -6.87
C ALA A 51 -12.31 -12.15 -6.67
N ARG A 52 -12.93 -12.44 -5.53
CA ARG A 52 -14.26 -11.91 -5.16
C ARG A 52 -14.15 -10.80 -4.11
N GLU A 53 -13.07 -10.84 -3.34
CA GLU A 53 -12.73 -9.89 -2.29
C GLU A 53 -11.21 -9.72 -2.28
N VAL A 54 -10.76 -8.47 -2.15
CA VAL A 54 -9.35 -8.11 -1.98
C VAL A 54 -9.24 -7.19 -0.78
N THR A 55 -8.48 -7.62 0.22
CA THR A 55 -8.12 -6.80 1.37
C THR A 55 -6.67 -6.37 1.23
N VAL A 56 -6.40 -5.08 1.41
CA VAL A 56 -5.05 -4.52 1.41
C VAL A 56 -4.71 -4.05 2.80
N CYS A 57 -3.58 -4.49 3.32
CA CYS A 57 -2.98 -3.98 4.53
C CYS A 57 -1.81 -3.08 4.17
N ASP A 58 -1.87 -1.85 4.67
CA ASP A 58 -0.74 -0.96 4.68
C ASP A 58 0.23 -1.39 5.79
N ALA A 59 1.30 -2.09 5.41
CA ALA A 59 2.22 -2.74 6.34
C ALA A 59 3.50 -1.93 6.57
N HIS A 60 3.65 -0.77 5.93
CA HIS A 60 4.82 0.06 6.10
C HIS A 60 4.71 0.93 7.37
N ASN A 61 5.74 0.95 8.21
CA ASN A 61 5.80 1.79 9.41
C ASN A 61 4.51 1.77 10.26
N THR A 62 3.84 2.91 10.44
CA THR A 62 2.63 3.04 11.26
C THR A 62 1.34 2.73 10.48
N GLY A 63 1.44 2.39 9.19
CA GLY A 63 0.32 2.04 8.31
C GLY A 63 -0.52 3.16 7.67
N PRO A 64 -0.15 4.46 7.62
CA PRO A 64 -0.86 5.48 6.82
C PRO A 64 -0.03 5.98 5.61
N ASN A 65 0.29 5.10 4.67
CA ASN A 65 1.19 5.35 3.54
C ASN A 65 0.47 5.23 2.18
N LEU A 66 -0.44 4.28 2.01
CA LEU A 66 -1.36 4.21 0.88
C LEU A 66 -2.27 5.44 0.85
N LEU A 67 -2.68 5.87 -0.34
CA LEU A 67 -3.56 7.02 -0.56
C LEU A 67 -5.01 6.52 -0.76
N PRO A 68 -5.90 6.61 0.24
CA PRO A 68 -7.25 6.04 0.16
C PRO A 68 -8.08 6.60 -0.99
N GLU A 69 -7.91 7.89 -1.29
CA GLU A 69 -8.58 8.58 -2.38
C GLU A 69 -8.19 8.07 -3.77
N SER A 70 -7.03 7.42 -3.87
CA SER A 70 -6.45 6.90 -5.12
C SER A 70 -6.42 5.38 -5.19
N LEU A 71 -6.83 4.66 -4.14
CA LEU A 71 -6.90 3.20 -4.13
C LEU A 71 -8.13 2.70 -4.90
N ASP A 72 -8.02 1.52 -5.53
CA ASP A 72 -9.15 0.85 -6.19
C ASP A 72 -10.30 0.63 -5.20
N LYS A 73 -11.45 1.25 -5.49
CA LYS A 73 -12.64 1.27 -4.63
C LYS A 73 -13.24 -0.11 -4.36
N ARG A 74 -12.85 -1.14 -5.13
CA ARG A 74 -13.28 -2.53 -4.91
C ARG A 74 -12.52 -3.21 -3.78
N ALA A 75 -11.36 -2.68 -3.38
CA ALA A 75 -10.57 -3.23 -2.29
C ALA A 75 -11.00 -2.68 -0.93
N VAL A 76 -10.83 -3.49 0.12
CA VAL A 76 -10.94 -3.05 1.50
C VAL A 76 -9.57 -2.69 2.02
N LEU A 77 -9.39 -1.44 2.45
CA LEU A 77 -8.12 -0.94 2.98
C LEU A 77 -8.10 -1.05 4.51
N VAL A 78 -7.06 -1.70 5.03
CA VAL A 78 -6.69 -1.74 6.45
C VAL A 78 -5.50 -0.79 6.63
N MET A 79 -5.71 0.28 7.41
CA MET A 79 -4.69 1.27 7.75
C MET A 79 -4.56 1.41 9.26
N GLY A 80 -3.37 1.80 9.69
CA GLY A 80 -3.01 2.01 11.09
C GLY A 80 -2.46 0.76 11.75
N GLY A 81 -1.36 0.94 12.50
CA GLY A 81 -0.73 -0.12 13.27
C GLY A 81 -1.54 -0.55 14.49
N SER A 82 -1.35 -1.79 14.93
CA SER A 82 -1.85 -2.27 16.22
C SER A 82 -1.18 -1.45 17.34
N ARG A 83 -1.99 -0.66 18.05
CA ARG A 83 -1.52 0.17 19.16
C ARG A 83 -1.09 -0.69 20.35
N ARG A 84 0.22 -0.92 20.48
CA ARG A 84 0.90 -1.08 21.79
C ARG A 84 2.25 -0.35 21.76
N GLY A 85 2.31 0.79 22.44
CA GLY A 85 3.58 1.37 22.93
C GLY A 85 4.29 2.38 22.05
N TYR A 86 3.61 3.47 21.66
CA TYR A 86 4.26 4.77 21.51
C TYR A 86 3.99 5.58 22.78
#